data_AF-A0A7V4ZBR3-F1
#
_entry.id   AF-A0A7V4ZBR3-F1
#
_cell.length_a   1.000
_cell.length_b   1.000
_cell.length_c   1.000
_cell.angle_alpha   90.00
_cell.angle_beta   90.00
_cell.angle_gamma   90.00
#
_symmetry.space_group_name_H-M   'P 1'
#
loop_
_entity.id
_entity.type
_entity.pdbx_description
1 polymer ?
#
loop_
_entity_poly.entity_id
_entity_poly.type
_entity_poly.pdbx_seq_one_letter_code
_entity_poly.pdbx_strand_id
1 'polypeptide(L)'
;PTANFQYRYGGTTTIAGAAKDGYNVVFWSDSPSEIASRFAASVHRWWVPENPTEIVEADVIFNDWSDTWCTDGRAGCHDVENEAAWAMGAVLGLHGLHGAADGEKTMYGKATLGDTKKRSLTDDDKAGVTYIYPLSPTPTHTPTPTPTPTHTPTHTPTPTRTPTPTRTPTVTPTPTVTYTPRPTNTPGPSPTWVPGARKALWLPIVFTDWTMLAEPVTVSAGIVADSWISQWDNPPANHGNDANLKVRTGGVQKALVRAALPAEIMGRRIVDAKLHLYVAARSNTSTGTLSAYRLKRAWEEMTVTWVVPWSGAGATDPSDVEAVSDGAVPLDVVSAWVRVDVTSAVQAWVSGTPNYGLLLVYTSGSSNLYEFSSRSVAGKEPALVVTYR
;
A
#
# COMPACT_ATOMS: atom_id res chain seq x y z
N PRO A 1 -7.71 -6.66 -13.51
CA PRO A 1 -7.03 -7.63 -12.62
C PRO A 1 -6.95 -9.03 -13.25
N THR A 2 -5.74 -9.51 -13.55
CA THR A 2 -5.49 -10.94 -13.78
C THR A 2 -5.07 -11.56 -12.46
N ALA A 3 -6.03 -11.99 -11.64
CA ALA A 3 -5.72 -12.83 -10.50
C ALA A 3 -5.37 -14.23 -11.01
N ASN A 4 -4.09 -14.60 -10.95
CA ASN A 4 -3.64 -15.95 -11.27
C ASN A 4 -3.56 -16.75 -9.98
N PHE A 5 -4.29 -17.87 -9.90
CA PHE A 5 -4.09 -18.88 -8.86
C PHE A 5 -2.99 -19.84 -9.31
N GLN A 6 -2.10 -20.19 -8.38
CA GLN A 6 -1.09 -21.22 -8.61
C GLN A 6 -1.23 -22.31 -7.55
N TYR A 7 -1.66 -23.50 -7.97
CA TYR A 7 -1.58 -24.70 -7.14
C TYR A 7 -0.12 -25.16 -7.08
N ARG A 8 0.50 -25.08 -5.90
CA ARG A 8 1.85 -25.60 -5.66
C ARG A 8 1.75 -26.82 -4.76
N TYR A 9 2.43 -27.90 -5.12
CA TYR A 9 2.56 -29.04 -4.24
C TYR A 9 3.68 -28.79 -3.23
N GLY A 10 3.34 -28.52 -1.97
CA GLY A 10 4.33 -28.35 -0.90
C GLY A 10 4.51 -29.55 0.04
N GLY A 11 4.02 -30.74 -0.34
CA GLY A 11 4.24 -31.99 0.39
C GLY A 11 3.02 -32.51 1.17
N THR A 12 3.16 -33.67 1.81
CA THR A 12 2.12 -34.29 2.63
C THR A 12 1.88 -33.53 3.94
N THR A 13 0.66 -33.56 4.47
CA THR A 13 0.30 -32.99 5.77
C THR A 13 -0.36 -34.06 6.65
N THR A 14 -0.36 -33.83 7.96
CA THR A 14 -1.09 -34.65 8.95
C THR A 14 -2.46 -34.08 9.31
N ILE A 15 -2.81 -32.90 8.81
CA ILE A 15 -4.15 -32.30 8.93
C ILE A 15 -5.16 -33.23 8.26
N ALA A 16 -6.17 -33.63 9.01
CA ALA A 16 -7.11 -34.69 8.65
C ALA A 16 -8.55 -34.19 8.48
N GLY A 17 -8.76 -32.88 8.38
CA GLY A 17 -10.08 -32.29 8.23
C GLY A 17 -9.99 -30.77 8.18
N ALA A 18 -11.05 -30.12 7.69
CA ALA A 18 -11.14 -28.68 7.69
C ALA A 18 -11.33 -28.14 9.12
N ALA A 19 -10.43 -27.28 9.57
CA ALA A 19 -10.46 -26.69 10.90
C ALA A 19 -9.79 -25.31 10.88
N LYS A 20 -10.14 -24.43 11.83
CA LYS A 20 -9.43 -23.17 12.03
C LYS A 20 -8.12 -23.43 12.78
N ASP A 21 -7.08 -23.81 12.07
CA ASP A 21 -5.79 -24.21 12.62
C ASP A 21 -4.61 -23.33 12.14
N GLY A 22 -4.91 -22.31 11.33
CA GLY A 22 -3.94 -21.38 10.77
C GLY A 22 -3.27 -21.88 9.49
N TYR A 23 -3.71 -23.01 8.95
CA TYR A 23 -3.28 -23.51 7.66
C TYR A 23 -4.42 -23.40 6.64
N ASN A 24 -4.05 -23.19 5.38
CA ASN A 24 -5.00 -23.29 4.28
C ASN A 24 -4.64 -24.58 3.53
N VAL A 25 -5.50 -25.58 3.57
CA VAL A 25 -5.23 -26.86 2.91
C VAL A 25 -6.20 -27.16 1.79
N VAL A 26 -5.66 -27.73 0.71
CA VAL A 26 -6.44 -28.39 -0.34
C VAL A 26 -6.11 -29.87 -0.29
N PHE A 27 -7.09 -30.72 -0.08
CA PHE A 27 -6.85 -32.16 0.01
C PHE A 27 -8.03 -32.97 -0.49
N TRP A 28 -7.75 -34.22 -0.81
CA TRP A 28 -8.74 -35.22 -1.22
C TRP A 28 -9.11 -36.04 0.02
N SER A 29 -10.40 -36.08 0.34
CA SER A 29 -10.93 -36.84 1.47
C SER A 29 -11.64 -38.09 0.98
N ASP A 30 -11.23 -39.23 1.53
CA ASP A 30 -11.87 -40.53 1.37
C ASP A 30 -12.93 -40.79 2.48
N SER A 31 -13.27 -39.77 3.28
CA SER A 31 -14.14 -39.91 4.44
C SER A 31 -15.51 -39.24 4.27
N PRO A 32 -16.62 -40.00 4.41
CA PRO A 32 -17.97 -39.43 4.36
C PRO A 32 -18.31 -38.53 5.56
N SER A 33 -17.47 -38.50 6.61
CA SER A 33 -17.62 -37.57 7.73
C SER A 33 -17.09 -36.17 7.43
N GLU A 34 -16.24 -36.03 6.42
CA GLU A 34 -15.58 -34.77 6.05
C GLU A 34 -16.27 -34.10 4.87
N ILE A 35 -16.81 -34.89 3.93
CA ILE A 35 -17.56 -34.39 2.77
C ILE A 35 -18.69 -35.35 2.40
N ALA A 36 -19.89 -34.82 2.14
CA ALA A 36 -21.04 -35.63 1.72
C ALA A 36 -20.98 -35.95 0.22
N SER A 37 -21.49 -37.11 -0.20
CA SER A 37 -21.43 -37.61 -1.59
C SER A 37 -22.13 -36.73 -2.62
N ARG A 38 -22.98 -35.81 -2.16
CA ARG A 38 -23.64 -34.84 -3.04
C ARG A 38 -22.73 -33.69 -3.47
N PHE A 39 -21.51 -33.60 -2.92
CA PHE A 39 -20.57 -32.51 -3.18
C PHE A 39 -19.26 -33.07 -3.75
N ALA A 40 -18.84 -32.54 -4.90
CA ALA A 40 -17.52 -32.81 -5.47
C ALA A 40 -16.41 -32.07 -4.71
N ALA A 41 -16.72 -30.87 -4.22
CA ALA A 41 -15.82 -30.09 -3.37
C ALA A 41 -16.60 -29.37 -2.26
N SER A 42 -15.96 -29.16 -1.10
CA SER A 42 -16.44 -28.27 -0.04
C SER A 42 -15.40 -27.20 0.27
N VAL A 43 -15.88 -26.01 0.62
CA VAL A 43 -15.05 -24.87 1.01
C VAL A 43 -15.44 -24.44 2.41
N HIS A 44 -14.46 -24.42 3.29
CA HIS A 44 -14.58 -23.97 4.67
C HIS A 44 -13.83 -22.65 4.79
N ARG A 45 -14.48 -21.62 5.32
CA ARG A 45 -13.88 -20.30 5.49
C ARG A 45 -14.04 -19.85 6.93
N TRP A 46 -13.01 -19.22 7.45
CA TRP A 46 -13.06 -18.53 8.73
C TRP A 46 -12.73 -17.06 8.53
N TRP A 47 -13.40 -16.21 9.30
CA TRP A 47 -13.26 -14.76 9.25
C TRP A 47 -13.10 -14.20 10.66
N VAL A 48 -12.66 -12.94 10.73
CA VAL A 48 -12.67 -12.18 11.99
C VAL A 48 -14.12 -11.95 12.42
N PRO A 49 -14.56 -12.40 13.61
CA PRO A 49 -15.95 -12.23 14.04
C PRO A 49 -16.42 -10.76 14.05
N GLU A 50 -15.53 -9.86 14.45
CA GLU A 50 -15.76 -8.42 14.52
C GLU A 50 -15.70 -7.74 13.14
N ASN A 51 -15.14 -8.43 12.15
CA ASN A 51 -15.03 -7.96 10.77
C ASN A 51 -15.22 -9.12 9.78
N PRO A 52 -16.47 -9.51 9.47
CA PRO A 52 -16.74 -10.66 8.61
C PRO A 52 -16.32 -10.48 7.15
N THR A 53 -15.81 -9.29 6.79
CA THR A 53 -15.22 -9.01 5.49
C THR A 53 -13.73 -9.40 5.42
N GLU A 54 -13.13 -9.76 6.55
CA GLU A 54 -11.74 -10.21 6.65
C GLU A 54 -11.67 -11.72 6.82
N ILE A 55 -11.38 -12.41 5.72
CA ILE A 55 -11.12 -13.86 5.70
C ILE A 55 -9.72 -14.08 6.27
N VAL A 56 -9.62 -14.94 7.28
CA VAL A 56 -8.34 -15.27 7.94
C VAL A 56 -7.80 -16.63 7.51
N GLU A 57 -8.67 -17.53 7.04
CA GLU A 57 -8.32 -18.90 6.73
C GLU A 57 -9.40 -19.54 5.85
N ALA A 58 -9.00 -20.46 4.97
CA ALA A 58 -9.89 -21.28 4.18
C ALA A 58 -9.27 -22.63 3.80
N ASP A 59 -10.11 -23.67 3.90
CA ASP A 59 -9.78 -25.03 3.48
C ASP A 59 -10.70 -25.50 2.35
N VAL A 60 -10.15 -26.33 1.47
CA VAL A 60 -10.88 -26.95 0.36
C VAL A 60 -10.72 -28.47 0.44
N ILE A 61 -11.85 -29.17 0.45
CA ILE A 61 -11.89 -30.63 0.45
C ILE A 61 -12.46 -31.08 -0.88
N PHE A 62 -11.73 -31.93 -1.60
CA PHE A 62 -12.23 -32.68 -2.74
C PHE A 62 -12.70 -34.06 -2.29
N ASN A 63 -13.84 -34.49 -2.83
CA ASN A 63 -14.44 -35.76 -2.48
C ASN A 63 -13.77 -36.90 -3.25
N ASP A 64 -12.94 -37.70 -2.60
CA ASP A 64 -12.29 -38.89 -3.20
C ASP A 64 -13.02 -40.19 -2.85
N TRP A 65 -14.01 -40.13 -1.97
CA TRP A 65 -14.73 -41.32 -1.51
C TRP A 65 -15.88 -41.73 -2.44
N SER A 66 -16.54 -40.77 -3.09
CA SER A 66 -17.62 -41.04 -4.05
C SER A 66 -17.31 -40.65 -5.48
N ASP A 67 -16.29 -39.81 -5.71
CA ASP A 67 -16.06 -39.19 -7.00
C ASP A 67 -14.74 -39.62 -7.63
N THR A 68 -14.71 -39.63 -8.96
CA THR A 68 -13.52 -39.95 -9.75
C THR A 68 -12.95 -38.66 -10.34
N TRP A 69 -11.64 -38.48 -10.26
CA TRP A 69 -10.95 -37.25 -10.68
C TRP A 69 -10.09 -37.42 -11.93
N CYS A 70 -9.98 -36.37 -12.74
CA CYS A 70 -9.12 -36.32 -13.91
C CYS A 70 -8.67 -34.88 -14.25
N THR A 71 -7.66 -34.77 -15.11
CA THR A 71 -7.12 -33.48 -15.59
C THR A 71 -7.16 -33.38 -17.13
N ASP A 72 -7.64 -34.40 -17.81
CA ASP A 72 -7.70 -34.52 -19.27
C ASP A 72 -9.12 -34.33 -19.83
N GLY A 73 -10.11 -34.07 -18.97
CA GLY A 73 -11.50 -33.84 -19.38
C GLY A 73 -12.22 -35.08 -19.91
N ARG A 74 -11.71 -36.29 -19.67
CA ARG A 74 -12.38 -37.51 -20.13
C ARG A 74 -13.75 -37.70 -19.47
N ALA A 75 -14.65 -38.42 -20.14
CA ALA A 75 -15.98 -38.70 -19.61
C ALA A 75 -15.91 -39.55 -18.33
N GLY A 76 -16.84 -39.31 -17.40
CA GLY A 76 -17.01 -40.13 -16.18
C GLY A 76 -16.16 -39.71 -14.98
N CYS A 77 -15.47 -38.56 -15.04
CA CYS A 77 -14.72 -38.00 -13.92
C CYS A 77 -14.95 -36.49 -13.79
N HIS A 78 -14.80 -35.99 -12.58
CA HIS A 78 -14.70 -34.56 -12.30
C HIS A 78 -13.35 -34.05 -12.76
N ASP A 79 -13.39 -32.91 -13.44
CA ASP A 79 -12.20 -32.21 -13.87
C ASP A 79 -11.63 -31.41 -12.69
N VAL A 80 -10.41 -31.77 -12.25
CA VAL A 80 -9.78 -31.17 -11.07
C VAL A 80 -9.64 -29.66 -11.22
N GLU A 81 -9.26 -29.17 -12.40
CA GLU A 81 -9.05 -27.74 -12.63
C GLU A 81 -10.36 -26.95 -12.61
N ASN A 82 -11.44 -27.52 -13.13
CA ASN A 82 -12.78 -26.94 -13.07
C ASN A 82 -13.29 -26.81 -11.63
N GLU A 83 -13.31 -27.92 -10.88
CA GLU A 83 -13.81 -27.90 -9.50
C GLU A 83 -12.93 -27.02 -8.59
N ALA A 84 -11.62 -26.97 -8.86
CA ALA A 84 -10.71 -26.10 -8.14
C ALA A 84 -10.95 -24.62 -8.44
N ALA A 85 -11.30 -24.26 -9.68
CA ALA A 85 -11.66 -22.90 -10.05
C ALA A 85 -12.97 -22.46 -9.35
N TRP A 86 -13.98 -23.34 -9.31
CA TRP A 86 -15.22 -23.12 -8.54
C TRP A 86 -14.93 -22.92 -7.05
N ALA A 87 -14.14 -23.83 -6.46
CA ALA A 87 -13.79 -23.77 -5.04
C ALA A 87 -13.05 -22.48 -4.69
N MET A 88 -12.17 -22.00 -5.56
CA MET A 88 -11.43 -20.77 -5.31
C MET A 88 -12.30 -19.52 -5.41
N GLY A 89 -13.26 -19.47 -6.35
CA GLY A 89 -14.27 -18.41 -6.36
C GLY A 89 -15.10 -18.41 -5.08
N ALA A 90 -15.46 -19.59 -4.58
CA ALA A 90 -16.11 -19.74 -3.28
C ALA A 90 -15.21 -19.31 -2.12
N VAL A 91 -13.90 -19.58 -2.13
CA VAL A 91 -12.96 -19.03 -1.12
C VAL A 91 -13.02 -17.50 -1.10
N LEU A 92 -13.13 -16.84 -2.26
CA LEU A 92 -13.22 -15.39 -2.40
C LEU A 92 -14.60 -14.76 -2.13
N GLY A 93 -15.55 -15.49 -1.55
CA GLY A 93 -16.85 -14.89 -1.24
C GLY A 93 -17.89 -14.98 -2.35
N LEU A 94 -17.56 -15.53 -3.53
CA LEU A 94 -18.58 -15.78 -4.56
C LEU A 94 -19.50 -16.92 -4.10
N HIS A 95 -20.81 -16.75 -4.33
CA HIS A 95 -21.81 -17.77 -4.03
C HIS A 95 -22.07 -18.65 -5.25
N GLY A 96 -22.47 -19.91 -5.00
CA GLY A 96 -22.87 -20.83 -6.05
C GLY A 96 -24.11 -20.34 -6.81
N LEU A 97 -24.05 -20.38 -8.13
CA LEU A 97 -25.17 -20.10 -9.03
C LEU A 97 -25.96 -21.37 -9.29
N HIS A 98 -27.29 -21.27 -9.34
CA HIS A 98 -28.18 -22.43 -9.52
C HIS A 98 -29.19 -22.27 -10.66
N GLY A 99 -29.23 -21.12 -11.33
CA GLY A 99 -30.10 -20.89 -12.48
C GLY A 99 -29.62 -21.68 -13.70
N ALA A 100 -30.56 -22.23 -14.49
CA ALA A 100 -30.20 -22.98 -15.70
C ALA A 100 -29.43 -22.14 -16.74
N ALA A 101 -29.66 -20.83 -16.76
CA ALA A 101 -28.94 -19.88 -17.62
C ALA A 101 -27.46 -19.70 -17.22
N ASP A 102 -27.09 -20.07 -16.00
CA ASP A 102 -25.73 -19.95 -15.48
C ASP A 102 -24.89 -21.21 -15.74
N GLY A 103 -25.43 -22.22 -16.44
CA GLY A 103 -24.82 -23.55 -16.56
C GLY A 103 -23.41 -23.62 -17.14
N GLU A 104 -22.97 -22.59 -17.84
CA GLU A 104 -21.62 -22.48 -18.43
C GLU A 104 -20.66 -21.61 -17.59
N LYS A 105 -21.14 -20.99 -16.51
CA LYS A 105 -20.34 -20.12 -15.64
C LYS A 105 -19.58 -20.92 -14.61
N THR A 106 -18.43 -20.40 -14.20
CA THR A 106 -17.52 -21.12 -13.30
C THR A 106 -18.10 -21.27 -11.90
N MET A 107 -18.88 -20.30 -11.42
CA MET A 107 -19.58 -20.42 -10.13
C MET A 107 -20.88 -21.23 -10.17
N TYR A 108 -21.23 -21.89 -11.28
CA TYR A 108 -22.40 -22.77 -11.34
C TYR A 108 -22.25 -23.97 -10.41
N GLY A 109 -23.14 -24.12 -9.44
CA GLY A 109 -23.04 -25.10 -8.35
C GLY A 109 -23.29 -26.55 -8.75
N LYS A 110 -23.31 -26.89 -10.04
CA LYS A 110 -23.42 -28.26 -10.53
C LYS A 110 -22.16 -28.67 -11.29
N ALA A 111 -21.41 -29.53 -10.63
CA ALA A 111 -20.25 -30.24 -11.13
C ALA A 111 -20.65 -31.21 -12.27
N THR A 112 -20.28 -30.90 -13.51
CA THR A 112 -20.60 -31.74 -14.68
C THR A 112 -19.38 -32.57 -15.05
N LEU A 113 -19.52 -33.89 -15.09
CA LEU A 113 -18.42 -34.81 -15.41
C LEU A 113 -17.86 -34.54 -16.81
N GLY A 114 -16.53 -34.51 -16.94
CA GLY A 114 -15.80 -34.24 -18.17
C GLY A 114 -15.85 -32.78 -18.66
N ASP A 115 -16.47 -31.87 -17.90
CA ASP A 115 -16.52 -30.44 -18.27
C ASP A 115 -15.17 -29.77 -17.99
N THR A 116 -14.56 -29.20 -19.02
CA THR A 116 -13.28 -28.46 -18.93
C THR A 116 -13.43 -26.97 -19.22
N LYS A 117 -14.65 -26.50 -19.52
CA LYS A 117 -14.87 -25.11 -19.94
C LYS A 117 -14.70 -24.10 -18.81
N LYS A 118 -14.86 -24.54 -17.57
CA LYS A 118 -14.89 -23.70 -16.36
C LYS A 118 -13.58 -23.71 -15.57
N ARG A 119 -12.46 -24.01 -16.22
CA ARG A 119 -11.11 -23.96 -15.61
C ARG A 119 -10.58 -22.53 -15.39
N SER A 120 -11.40 -21.51 -15.61
CA SER A 120 -11.05 -20.10 -15.50
C SER A 120 -12.30 -19.31 -15.12
N LEU A 121 -12.14 -18.17 -14.45
CA LEU A 121 -13.28 -17.31 -14.10
C LEU A 121 -13.91 -16.71 -15.36
N THR A 122 -15.25 -16.73 -15.45
CA THR A 122 -15.98 -15.97 -16.47
C THR A 122 -16.01 -14.47 -16.11
N ASP A 123 -16.40 -13.61 -17.06
CA ASP A 123 -16.31 -12.17 -16.86
C ASP A 123 -17.23 -11.65 -15.74
N ASP A 124 -18.36 -12.30 -15.51
CA ASP A 124 -19.24 -12.00 -14.39
C ASP A 124 -18.65 -12.42 -13.05
N ASP A 125 -17.95 -13.57 -12.98
CA ASP A 125 -17.22 -13.98 -11.78
C ASP A 125 -16.10 -12.97 -11.46
N LYS A 126 -15.35 -12.52 -12.48
CA LYS A 126 -14.34 -11.46 -12.33
C LYS A 126 -14.96 -10.15 -11.85
N ALA A 127 -16.13 -9.79 -12.37
CA ALA A 127 -16.87 -8.60 -11.95
C ALA A 127 -17.35 -8.73 -10.50
N GLY A 128 -17.84 -9.91 -10.09
CA GLY A 128 -18.23 -10.21 -8.72
C GLY A 128 -17.04 -10.09 -7.76
N VAL A 129 -15.90 -10.67 -8.10
CA VAL A 129 -14.66 -10.52 -7.33
C VAL A 129 -14.24 -9.05 -7.26
N THR A 130 -14.30 -8.31 -8.37
CA THR A 130 -13.96 -6.88 -8.38
C THR A 130 -14.95 -6.04 -7.57
N TYR A 131 -16.21 -6.44 -7.47
CA TYR A 131 -17.20 -5.76 -6.63
C TYR A 131 -16.92 -5.99 -5.14
N ILE A 132 -16.61 -7.23 -4.75
CA ILE A 132 -16.27 -7.58 -3.35
C ILE A 132 -14.90 -6.98 -2.97
N TYR A 133 -13.96 -6.94 -3.91
CA TYR A 133 -12.60 -6.44 -3.74
C TYR A 133 -12.28 -5.38 -4.81
N PRO A 134 -12.80 -4.15 -4.67
CA PRO A 134 -12.63 -3.09 -5.65
C PRO A 134 -11.15 -2.73 -5.85
N LEU A 135 -10.74 -2.64 -7.12
CA LEU A 135 -9.45 -2.08 -7.48
C LEU A 135 -9.44 -0.60 -7.14
N SER A 136 -8.46 -0.16 -6.36
CA SER A 136 -8.13 1.25 -6.24
C SER A 136 -7.76 1.77 -7.65
N PRO A 137 -8.36 2.87 -8.14
CA PRO A 137 -8.17 3.29 -9.52
C PRO A 137 -6.69 3.59 -9.79
N THR A 138 -6.14 3.01 -10.86
CA THR A 138 -4.81 3.35 -11.35
C THR A 138 -4.80 4.84 -11.74
N PRO A 139 -3.99 5.69 -11.10
CA PRO A 139 -3.94 7.10 -11.46
C PRO A 139 -3.37 7.24 -12.88
N THR A 140 -4.17 7.79 -13.79
CA THR A 140 -3.72 8.15 -15.13
C THR A 140 -2.71 9.29 -15.00
N HIS A 141 -1.43 9.04 -15.27
CA HIS A 141 -0.41 10.09 -15.26
C HIS A 141 -0.72 11.13 -16.34
N THR A 142 -1.10 12.33 -15.93
CA THR A 142 -1.15 13.51 -16.81
C THR A 142 0.28 13.85 -17.22
N PRO A 143 0.61 13.94 -18.52
CA PRO A 143 1.97 14.27 -18.96
C PRO A 143 2.37 15.64 -18.42
N THR A 144 3.48 15.68 -17.70
CA THR A 144 4.06 16.91 -17.13
C THR A 144 4.57 17.81 -18.26
N PRO A 145 4.25 19.12 -18.28
CA PRO A 145 4.76 20.02 -19.30
C PRO A 145 6.29 20.09 -19.25
N THR A 146 6.94 19.90 -20.40
CA THR A 146 8.40 19.96 -20.54
C THR A 146 8.90 21.38 -20.24
N PRO A 147 9.88 21.57 -19.33
CA PRO A 147 10.40 22.90 -19.05
C PRO A 147 11.10 23.49 -20.27
N THR A 148 10.72 24.71 -20.65
CA THR A 148 11.34 25.49 -21.72
C THR A 148 12.78 25.89 -21.31
N PRO A 149 13.80 25.72 -22.17
CA PRO A 149 15.18 26.02 -21.83
C PRO A 149 15.36 27.51 -21.49
N THR A 150 15.90 27.79 -20.31
CA THR A 150 16.21 29.15 -19.86
C THR A 150 17.61 29.57 -20.33
N HIS A 151 17.73 30.80 -20.85
CA HIS A 151 19.00 31.33 -21.35
C HIS A 151 20.06 31.42 -20.23
N THR A 152 21.20 30.78 -20.47
CA THR A 152 22.38 30.79 -19.60
C THR A 152 23.09 32.16 -19.68
N PRO A 153 23.45 32.81 -18.54
CA PRO A 153 24.26 34.02 -18.57
C PRO A 153 25.69 33.71 -19.03
N THR A 154 26.18 34.49 -19.99
CA THR A 154 27.52 34.35 -20.61
C THR A 154 28.62 34.81 -19.65
N HIS A 155 29.57 33.92 -19.33
CA HIS A 155 30.75 34.26 -18.53
C HIS A 155 31.82 34.98 -19.37
N THR A 156 32.37 36.06 -18.82
CA THR A 156 33.53 36.81 -19.30
C THR A 156 34.82 35.98 -19.21
N PRO A 157 35.70 35.97 -20.24
CA PRO A 157 36.93 35.17 -20.22
C PRO A 157 38.03 35.81 -19.37
N THR A 158 38.66 35.01 -18.52
CA THR A 158 39.90 35.36 -17.80
C THR A 158 40.98 34.34 -18.16
N PRO A 159 42.24 34.75 -18.42
CA PRO A 159 43.21 33.94 -19.13
C PRO A 159 43.74 32.73 -18.37
N THR A 160 44.03 31.73 -19.20
CA THR A 160 44.53 30.38 -18.95
C THR A 160 45.84 30.35 -18.16
N ARG A 161 45.91 29.47 -17.15
CA ARG A 161 47.12 28.71 -16.84
C ARG A 161 46.78 27.24 -16.75
N THR A 162 47.44 26.46 -17.60
CA THR A 162 47.41 25.01 -17.65
C THR A 162 48.32 24.43 -16.57
N PRO A 163 47.79 23.53 -15.72
CA PRO A 163 48.59 22.41 -15.23
C PRO A 163 47.99 21.05 -15.64
N THR A 164 48.88 20.27 -16.25
CA THR A 164 49.05 18.83 -16.36
C THR A 164 47.93 17.88 -15.89
N PRO A 165 47.53 16.88 -16.70
CA PRO A 165 46.54 15.88 -16.32
C PRO A 165 47.10 14.95 -15.23
N THR A 166 46.56 15.05 -14.03
CA THR A 166 46.76 14.05 -12.97
C THR A 166 45.87 12.86 -13.25
N ARG A 167 46.45 11.65 -13.24
CA ARG A 167 45.73 10.39 -13.49
C ARG A 167 44.58 10.23 -12.49
N THR A 168 43.35 10.25 -12.98
CA THR A 168 42.15 9.88 -12.21
C THR A 168 42.27 8.41 -11.78
N PRO A 169 42.06 8.06 -10.49
CA PRO A 169 42.01 6.67 -10.07
C PRO A 169 40.86 5.97 -10.79
N THR A 170 41.19 4.86 -11.44
CA THR A 170 40.24 3.96 -12.10
C THR A 170 39.18 3.55 -11.08
N VAL A 171 37.92 3.88 -11.34
CA VAL A 171 36.78 3.40 -10.55
C VAL A 171 36.75 1.89 -10.72
N THR A 172 37.09 1.15 -9.66
CA THR A 172 36.89 -0.29 -9.60
C THR A 172 35.40 -0.54 -9.84
N PRO A 173 35.01 -1.36 -10.84
CA PRO A 173 33.61 -1.68 -11.04
C PRO A 173 33.05 -2.30 -9.76
N THR A 174 32.07 -1.63 -9.16
CA THR A 174 31.25 -2.17 -8.09
C THR A 174 30.71 -3.53 -8.57
N PRO A 175 30.81 -4.60 -7.75
CA PRO A 175 30.36 -5.92 -8.16
C PRO A 175 28.92 -5.83 -8.66
N THR A 176 28.72 -6.19 -9.92
CA THR A 176 27.40 -6.37 -10.50
C THR A 176 26.70 -7.43 -9.63
N VAL A 177 25.61 -7.04 -8.97
CA VAL A 177 24.70 -7.98 -8.32
C VAL A 177 24.24 -8.92 -9.42
N THR A 178 24.87 -10.09 -9.48
CA THR A 178 24.44 -11.16 -10.35
C THR A 178 23.17 -11.67 -9.71
N TYR A 179 22.03 -11.21 -10.21
CA TYR A 179 20.76 -11.86 -9.92
C TYR A 179 20.91 -13.30 -10.39
N THR A 180 21.05 -14.21 -9.44
CA THR A 180 20.91 -15.64 -9.70
C THR A 180 19.56 -15.79 -10.39
N PRO A 181 19.49 -16.30 -11.63
CA PRO A 181 18.21 -16.53 -12.28
C PRO A 181 17.37 -17.36 -11.31
N ARG A 182 16.19 -16.84 -10.97
CA ARG A 182 15.15 -17.55 -10.25
C ARG A 182 15.05 -18.95 -10.87
N PRO A 183 15.07 -20.04 -10.08
CA PRO A 183 15.01 -21.39 -10.63
C PRO A 183 13.86 -21.48 -11.62
N THR A 184 14.21 -21.70 -12.89
CA THR A 184 13.23 -22.03 -13.92
C THR A 184 12.58 -23.34 -13.51
N ASN A 185 11.24 -23.31 -13.37
CA ASN A 185 10.42 -24.48 -13.11
C ASN A 185 10.70 -25.55 -14.15
N THR A 186 11.60 -26.46 -13.82
CA THR A 186 11.65 -27.77 -14.46
C THR A 186 10.55 -28.58 -13.78
N PRO A 187 9.56 -29.13 -14.51
CA PRO A 187 8.61 -30.07 -13.93
C PRO A 187 9.40 -31.16 -13.20
N GLY A 188 9.26 -31.23 -11.88
CA GLY A 188 9.77 -32.36 -11.11
C GLY A 188 9.13 -33.65 -11.63
N PRO A 189 9.79 -34.81 -11.47
CA PRO A 189 9.22 -36.08 -11.90
C PRO A 189 7.82 -36.25 -11.29
N SER A 190 6.86 -36.60 -12.15
CA SER A 190 5.51 -36.94 -11.75
C SER A 190 5.56 -37.98 -10.62
N PRO A 191 4.92 -37.75 -9.47
CA PRO A 191 5.04 -38.66 -8.33
C PRO A 191 4.46 -40.03 -8.68
N THR A 192 5.25 -41.07 -8.43
CA THR A 192 4.82 -42.48 -8.43
C THR A 192 3.85 -42.74 -7.28
N TRP A 193 2.72 -43.37 -7.60
CA TRP A 193 1.64 -43.70 -6.68
C TRP A 193 2.10 -44.62 -5.54
N VAL A 194 1.79 -44.25 -4.29
CA VAL A 194 1.92 -45.11 -3.11
C VAL A 194 0.53 -45.24 -2.47
N PRO A 195 -0.07 -46.44 -2.42
CA PRO A 195 -1.36 -46.63 -1.76
C PRO A 195 -1.25 -46.38 -0.25
N GLY A 196 -2.17 -45.61 0.33
CA GLY A 196 -2.29 -45.37 1.77
C GLY A 196 -1.66 -44.07 2.30
N ALA A 197 -1.00 -43.26 1.47
CA ALA A 197 -0.52 -41.94 1.88
C ALA A 197 -1.58 -40.85 1.58
N ARG A 198 -2.13 -40.23 2.62
CA ARG A 198 -3.06 -39.09 2.49
C ARG A 198 -2.31 -37.90 1.87
N LYS A 199 -2.71 -37.50 0.67
CA LYS A 199 -2.08 -36.42 -0.09
C LYS A 199 -2.65 -35.09 0.37
N ALA A 200 -1.82 -34.30 1.04
CA ALA A 200 -2.09 -32.89 1.18
C ALA A 200 -1.42 -32.13 0.04
N LEU A 201 -2.08 -31.10 -0.43
CA LEU A 201 -1.45 -30.02 -1.16
C LEU A 201 -1.22 -28.90 -0.15
N TRP A 202 0.02 -28.69 0.28
CA TRP A 202 0.42 -27.45 0.94
C TRP A 202 0.09 -26.28 0.00
N LEU A 203 -0.85 -25.41 0.39
CA LEU A 203 -0.95 -24.08 -0.19
C LEU A 203 0.05 -23.19 0.56
N PRO A 204 1.20 -22.80 -0.02
CA PRO A 204 1.45 -21.38 0.02
C PRO A 204 0.37 -20.80 -0.90
N ILE A 205 -0.65 -20.15 -0.35
CA ILE A 205 -1.48 -19.25 -1.15
C ILE A 205 -0.53 -18.16 -1.64
N VAL A 206 0.19 -18.41 -2.74
CA VAL A 206 1.06 -17.42 -3.33
C VAL A 206 0.18 -16.61 -4.25
N PHE A 207 -0.46 -15.58 -3.69
CA PHE A 207 -1.05 -14.50 -4.46
C PHE A 207 0.03 -13.95 -5.39
N THR A 208 0.11 -14.30 -6.67
CA THR A 208 1.21 -13.78 -7.52
C THR A 208 1.18 -12.26 -7.70
N ASP A 209 0.18 -11.59 -7.14
CA ASP A 209 0.21 -10.18 -6.75
C ASP A 209 0.00 -10.04 -5.22
N TRP A 210 1.11 -10.13 -4.46
CA TRP A 210 1.17 -10.28 -2.99
C TRP A 210 0.95 -9.00 -2.18
N THR A 211 0.30 -7.96 -2.72
CA THR A 211 0.30 -6.66 -2.05
C THR A 211 -0.73 -6.54 -0.91
N MET A 212 -1.34 -7.64 -0.47
CA MET A 212 -2.26 -7.62 0.69
C MET A 212 -1.81 -8.46 1.90
N LEU A 213 -0.82 -9.35 1.74
CA LEU A 213 -0.23 -10.14 2.84
C LEU A 213 1.29 -9.97 2.96
N ALA A 214 1.92 -9.10 2.17
CA ALA A 214 3.26 -8.65 2.52
C ALA A 214 3.19 -7.99 3.91
N GLU A 215 4.15 -8.31 4.79
CA GLU A 215 4.42 -7.50 5.97
C GLU A 215 4.36 -6.02 5.56
N PRO A 216 3.63 -5.16 6.29
CA PRO A 216 3.48 -3.78 5.90
C PRO A 216 4.85 -3.17 5.58
N VAL A 217 5.02 -2.66 4.36
CA VAL A 217 6.30 -2.11 3.93
C VAL A 217 6.38 -0.69 4.43
N THR A 218 7.45 -0.35 5.14
CA THR A 218 7.71 1.01 5.60
C THR A 218 8.70 1.70 4.67
N VAL A 219 8.31 2.87 4.17
CA VAL A 219 9.17 3.78 3.41
C VAL A 219 9.25 5.13 4.11
N SER A 220 10.38 5.81 3.98
CA SER A 220 10.54 7.20 4.42
C SER A 220 10.56 8.13 3.21
N ALA A 221 9.67 9.10 3.21
CA ALA A 221 9.56 10.15 2.22
C ALA A 221 10.13 11.46 2.79
N GLY A 222 11.17 11.98 2.14
CA GLY A 222 11.75 13.26 2.51
C GLY A 222 10.81 14.44 2.24
N ILE A 223 10.94 15.49 3.04
CA ILE A 223 10.28 16.77 2.79
C ILE A 223 11.00 17.48 1.63
N VAL A 224 10.24 17.84 0.60
CA VAL A 224 10.74 18.53 -0.60
C VAL A 224 10.51 20.04 -0.57
N ALA A 225 9.64 20.51 0.31
CA ALA A 225 9.45 21.93 0.58
C ALA A 225 8.98 22.13 2.02
N ASP A 226 9.58 23.08 2.75
CA ASP A 226 9.06 23.58 4.01
C ASP A 226 9.24 25.09 4.18
N SER A 227 8.32 25.71 4.91
CA SER A 227 8.41 27.12 5.29
C SER A 227 7.54 27.33 6.52
N TRP A 228 7.60 28.51 7.11
CA TRP A 228 6.58 28.96 8.03
C TRP A 228 6.07 30.35 7.62
N ILE A 229 4.93 30.74 8.16
CA ILE A 229 4.27 32.01 7.86
C ILE A 229 3.87 32.71 9.16
N SER A 230 4.03 34.04 9.22
CA SER A 230 3.67 34.83 10.40
C SER A 230 2.66 35.92 10.11
N GLN A 231 1.63 36.01 10.96
CA GLN A 231 0.72 37.16 10.97
C GLN A 231 1.44 38.47 11.33
N TRP A 232 2.61 38.38 11.97
CA TRP A 232 3.34 39.52 12.51
C TRP A 232 4.34 40.13 11.53
N ASP A 233 4.59 39.48 10.39
CA ASP A 233 5.49 40.01 9.38
C ASP A 233 4.84 41.24 8.73
N ASN A 234 5.53 42.37 8.83
CA ASN A 234 5.14 43.62 8.19
C ASN A 234 6.38 44.32 7.60
N PRO A 235 6.62 44.26 6.28
CA PRO A 235 5.76 43.62 5.26
C PRO A 235 5.75 42.08 5.37
N PRO A 236 4.73 41.39 4.78
CA PRO A 236 4.71 39.93 4.75
C PRO A 236 6.00 39.34 4.18
N ALA A 237 6.59 38.39 4.90
CA ALA A 237 7.90 37.82 4.58
C ALA A 237 7.79 36.33 4.23
N ASN A 238 8.77 35.85 3.48
CA ASN A 238 9.00 34.42 3.23
C ASN A 238 10.06 33.89 4.19
N HIS A 239 9.90 32.63 4.61
CA HIS A 239 10.79 31.97 5.56
C HIS A 239 11.30 30.60 5.09
N GLY A 240 11.30 30.33 3.79
CA GLY A 240 11.72 29.03 3.24
C GLY A 240 13.21 28.72 3.45
N ASN A 241 14.03 29.71 3.80
CA ASN A 241 15.45 29.54 4.10
C ASN A 241 15.76 29.39 5.60
N ASP A 242 14.76 29.52 6.48
CA ASP A 242 14.99 29.49 7.92
C ASP A 242 15.31 28.06 8.36
N ALA A 243 16.29 27.90 9.26
CA ALA A 243 16.67 26.59 9.79
C ALA A 243 15.57 25.97 10.67
N ASN A 244 14.63 26.77 11.16
CA ASN A 244 13.54 26.33 12.03
C ASN A 244 12.17 26.77 11.50
N LEU A 245 11.22 25.85 11.52
CA LEU A 245 9.80 26.06 11.28
C LEU A 245 9.11 26.46 12.58
N LYS A 246 8.21 27.45 12.54
CA LYS A 246 7.56 27.98 13.74
C LYS A 246 6.06 27.74 13.77
N VAL A 247 5.56 27.34 14.93
CA VAL A 247 4.13 27.34 15.25
C VAL A 247 3.88 28.07 16.56
N ARG A 248 2.81 28.86 16.61
CA ARG A 248 2.48 29.64 17.81
C ARG A 248 0.99 29.57 18.12
N THR A 249 0.68 29.62 19.43
CA THR A 249 -0.69 29.65 19.95
C THR A 249 -1.57 30.66 19.21
N GLY A 250 -2.81 30.27 18.94
CA GLY A 250 -3.76 31.07 18.16
C GLY A 250 -3.53 31.02 16.65
N GLY A 251 -2.56 30.20 16.19
CA GLY A 251 -2.24 30.07 14.77
C GLY A 251 -1.61 31.33 14.17
N VAL A 252 -1.07 32.24 14.98
CA VAL A 252 -0.41 33.48 14.51
C VAL A 252 0.93 33.21 13.81
N GLN A 253 1.49 32.01 14.04
CA GLN A 253 2.57 31.43 13.26
C GLN A 253 2.21 29.98 12.94
N LYS A 254 2.38 29.58 11.69
CA LYS A 254 2.04 28.25 11.18
C LYS A 254 3.19 27.74 10.32
N ALA A 255 3.43 26.44 10.36
CA ALA A 255 4.44 25.80 9.52
C ALA A 255 3.78 25.05 8.36
N LEU A 256 4.49 24.93 7.25
CA LEU A 256 4.08 24.22 6.04
C LEU A 256 5.13 23.19 5.72
N VAL A 257 4.72 21.97 5.41
CA VAL A 257 5.61 20.88 4.97
C VAL A 257 4.97 20.12 3.82
N ARG A 258 5.75 19.78 2.79
CA ARG A 258 5.30 18.95 1.66
C ARG A 258 6.30 17.84 1.42
N ALA A 259 5.85 16.59 1.57
CA ALA A 259 6.63 15.39 1.26
C ALA A 259 6.48 15.01 -0.22
N ALA A 260 7.54 14.49 -0.83
CA ALA A 260 7.42 13.79 -2.12
C ALA A 260 7.06 12.32 -1.86
N LEU A 261 5.86 11.93 -2.27
CA LEU A 261 5.39 10.56 -2.10
C LEU A 261 6.06 9.64 -3.13
N PRO A 262 6.73 8.55 -2.70
CA PRO A 262 7.32 7.57 -3.62
C PRO A 262 6.28 6.98 -4.58
N ALA A 263 6.68 6.69 -5.82
CA ALA A 263 5.76 6.11 -6.82
C ALA A 263 5.22 4.73 -6.38
N GLU A 264 6.00 3.98 -5.60
CA GLU A 264 5.65 2.65 -5.08
C GLU A 264 4.42 2.64 -4.14
N ILE A 265 4.11 3.78 -3.50
CA ILE A 265 2.96 3.89 -2.57
C ILE A 265 1.69 4.39 -3.26
N MET A 266 1.76 4.78 -4.53
CA MET A 266 0.60 5.30 -5.25
C MET A 266 -0.47 4.21 -5.44
N GLY A 267 -1.73 4.54 -5.12
CA GLY A 267 -2.86 3.60 -5.13
C GLY A 267 -2.86 2.54 -4.02
N ARG A 268 -1.84 2.50 -3.16
CA ARG A 268 -1.70 1.53 -2.06
C ARG A 268 -2.63 1.83 -0.89
N ARG A 269 -2.91 0.80 -0.09
CA ARG A 269 -3.61 0.98 1.20
C ARG A 269 -2.56 1.40 2.23
N ILE A 270 -2.72 2.59 2.78
CA ILE A 270 -1.88 3.09 3.86
C ILE A 270 -2.37 2.50 5.18
N VAL A 271 -1.49 1.80 5.88
CA VAL A 271 -1.74 1.21 7.19
C VAL A 271 -1.47 2.24 8.29
N ASP A 272 -0.36 2.96 8.15
CA ASP A 272 0.07 3.99 9.09
C ASP A 272 0.91 5.03 8.35
N ALA A 273 0.75 6.31 8.64
CA ALA A 273 1.69 7.33 8.20
C ALA A 273 1.92 8.39 9.28
N LYS A 274 3.19 8.57 9.65
CA LYS A 274 3.61 9.55 10.67
C LYS A 274 4.50 10.62 10.07
N LEU A 275 4.14 11.88 10.27
CA LEU A 275 5.03 13.01 10.05
C LEU A 275 5.95 13.14 11.27
N HIS A 276 7.23 12.88 11.09
CA HIS A 276 8.27 13.02 12.11
C HIS A 276 8.80 14.45 12.09
N LEU A 277 8.75 15.12 13.25
CA LEU A 277 9.25 16.48 13.42
C LEU A 277 10.18 16.52 14.63
N TYR A 278 11.36 17.12 14.46
CA TYR A 278 12.27 17.34 15.57
C TYR A 278 11.95 18.68 16.25
N VAL A 279 11.56 18.65 17.53
CA VAL A 279 11.29 19.86 18.32
C VAL A 279 12.63 20.46 18.76
N ALA A 280 13.05 21.54 18.12
CA ALA A 280 14.33 22.19 18.38
C ALA A 280 14.28 23.04 19.66
N ALA A 281 13.23 23.86 19.82
CA ALA A 281 13.09 24.79 20.93
C ALA A 281 11.63 25.12 21.22
N ARG A 282 11.40 25.75 22.38
CA ARG A 282 10.14 26.41 22.73
C ARG A 282 10.39 27.67 23.54
N SER A 283 9.48 28.64 23.48
CA SER A 283 9.65 29.93 24.17
C SER A 283 9.39 29.89 25.68
N ASN A 284 8.60 28.92 26.16
CA ASN A 284 8.32 28.71 27.58
C ASN A 284 7.87 27.25 27.84
N THR A 285 7.54 26.90 29.08
CA THR A 285 7.23 25.53 29.49
C THR A 285 5.78 25.09 29.29
N SER A 286 4.89 25.98 28.83
CA SER A 286 3.50 25.62 28.59
C SER A 286 3.37 24.55 27.49
N THR A 287 2.44 23.62 27.70
CA THR A 287 2.15 22.55 26.75
C THR A 287 0.91 22.87 25.93
N GLY A 288 0.74 22.12 24.85
CA GLY A 288 -0.38 22.28 23.94
C GLY A 288 -0.48 21.15 22.93
N THR A 289 -1.22 21.39 21.85
CA THR A 289 -1.39 20.41 20.78
C THR A 289 -0.94 21.00 19.44
N LEU A 290 -0.14 20.22 18.72
CA LEU A 290 0.12 20.43 17.29
C LEU A 290 -0.90 19.65 16.48
N SER A 291 -1.60 20.31 15.57
CA SER A 291 -2.52 19.67 14.63
C SER A 291 -2.04 19.88 13.20
N ALA A 292 -2.16 18.85 12.37
CA ALA A 292 -1.82 18.88 10.94
C ALA A 292 -3.11 18.87 10.10
N TYR A 293 -3.20 19.79 9.14
CA TYR A 293 -4.32 19.92 8.22
C TYR A 293 -3.82 19.83 6.79
N ARG A 294 -4.44 19.00 5.94
CA ARG A 294 -4.14 19.03 4.51
C ARG A 294 -4.46 20.38 3.87
N LEU A 295 -3.52 20.83 3.05
CA LEU A 295 -3.69 22.00 2.19
C LEU A 295 -4.43 21.62 0.91
N LYS A 296 -5.32 22.52 0.46
CA LYS A 296 -6.08 22.44 -0.79
C LYS A 296 -5.54 23.38 -1.87
N ARG A 297 -4.62 24.27 -1.49
CA ARG A 297 -3.99 25.24 -2.39
C ARG A 297 -2.50 25.00 -2.51
N ALA A 298 -2.01 25.04 -3.75
CA ALA A 298 -0.59 24.98 -4.06
C ALA A 298 0.16 26.19 -3.48
N TRP A 299 1.39 25.96 -3.04
CA TRP A 299 2.31 26.98 -2.58
C TRP A 299 3.73 26.64 -3.02
N GLU A 300 4.56 27.68 -3.09
CA GLU A 300 5.97 27.59 -3.44
C GLU A 300 6.83 28.02 -2.25
N GLU A 301 7.84 27.22 -1.94
CA GLU A 301 8.67 27.36 -0.74
C GLU A 301 9.31 28.74 -0.59
N MET A 302 9.81 29.25 -1.70
CA MET A 302 10.59 30.49 -1.72
C MET A 302 9.74 31.76 -1.85
N THR A 303 8.40 31.63 -1.95
CA THR A 303 7.52 32.78 -2.15
C THR A 303 6.29 32.77 -1.24
N VAL A 304 6.02 31.68 -0.52
CA VAL A 304 4.90 31.61 0.42
C VAL A 304 5.10 32.63 1.54
N THR A 305 4.04 33.35 1.87
CA THR A 305 3.98 34.32 2.97
C THR A 305 2.67 34.15 3.73
N TRP A 306 2.44 34.97 4.75
CA TRP A 306 1.14 35.00 5.42
C TRP A 306 -0.03 35.35 4.49
N VAL A 307 0.20 36.15 3.45
CA VAL A 307 -0.88 36.61 2.56
C VAL A 307 -0.92 35.83 1.25
N VAL A 308 0.23 35.40 0.73
CA VAL A 308 0.35 34.73 -0.58
C VAL A 308 0.68 33.24 -0.37
N PRO A 309 0.01 32.29 -1.05
CA PRO A 309 -0.96 32.44 -2.13
C PRO A 309 -2.44 32.34 -1.71
N TRP A 310 -2.72 32.50 -0.43
CA TRP A 310 -3.99 32.11 0.20
C TRP A 310 -5.18 32.98 -0.22
N SER A 311 -6.36 32.37 -0.35
CA SER A 311 -7.62 33.12 -0.42
C SER A 311 -7.90 33.85 0.88
N GLY A 312 -7.61 33.20 2.02
CA GLY A 312 -7.68 33.79 3.36
C GLY A 312 -6.31 33.80 4.01
N ALA A 313 -5.84 34.98 4.43
CA ALA A 313 -4.51 35.16 5.01
C ALA A 313 -4.22 34.15 6.14
N GLY A 314 -3.06 33.49 6.06
CA GLY A 314 -2.68 32.40 6.95
C GLY A 314 -3.30 31.06 6.58
N ALA A 315 -3.76 30.86 5.34
CA ALA A 315 -4.48 29.67 4.88
C ALA A 315 -5.70 29.37 5.75
N THR A 316 -6.57 30.35 5.96
CA THR A 316 -7.76 30.21 6.83
C THR A 316 -9.05 29.93 6.06
N ASP A 317 -9.05 30.14 4.74
CA ASP A 317 -10.24 29.92 3.92
C ASP A 317 -10.45 28.41 3.67
N PRO A 318 -11.70 27.92 3.63
CA PRO A 318 -11.99 26.51 3.31
C PRO A 318 -11.50 26.03 1.93
N SER A 319 -11.19 26.95 1.00
CA SER A 319 -10.55 26.64 -0.28
C SER A 319 -9.03 26.46 -0.17
N ASP A 320 -8.41 26.91 0.93
CA ASP A 320 -6.96 26.81 1.15
C ASP A 320 -6.58 25.56 1.95
N VAL A 321 -7.44 25.12 2.87
CA VAL A 321 -7.14 24.08 3.87
C VAL A 321 -8.36 23.23 4.23
N GLU A 322 -8.14 22.00 4.70
CA GLU A 322 -9.19 21.19 5.30
C GLU A 322 -9.69 21.78 6.62
N ALA A 323 -11.00 21.65 6.87
CA ALA A 323 -11.62 22.13 8.11
C ALA A 323 -11.31 21.22 9.32
N VAL A 324 -11.03 19.94 9.07
CA VAL A 324 -10.72 18.92 10.08
C VAL A 324 -9.25 18.53 9.96
N SER A 325 -8.55 18.42 11.09
CA SER A 325 -7.16 17.98 11.10
C SER A 325 -7.06 16.51 10.72
N ASP A 326 -6.07 16.16 9.89
CA ASP A 326 -5.74 14.78 9.57
C ASP A 326 -5.07 14.06 10.75
N GLY A 327 -4.48 14.81 11.68
CA GLY A 327 -4.19 14.33 13.02
C GLY A 327 -3.50 15.36 13.91
N ALA A 328 -3.16 14.93 15.12
CA ALA A 328 -2.63 15.81 16.15
C ALA A 328 -1.70 15.06 17.12
N VAL A 329 -0.82 15.80 17.78
CA VAL A 329 0.11 15.27 18.79
C VAL A 329 0.29 16.30 19.92
N PRO A 330 0.40 15.87 21.19
CA PRO A 330 0.78 16.77 22.28
C PRO A 330 2.19 17.34 22.06
N LEU A 331 2.38 18.58 22.49
CA LEU A 331 3.66 19.29 22.56
C LEU A 331 4.04 19.51 24.03
N ASP A 332 4.87 18.60 24.54
CA ASP A 332 5.36 18.59 25.93
C ASP A 332 6.88 18.38 26.03
N VAL A 333 7.54 18.07 24.90
CA VAL A 333 8.98 17.79 24.80
C VAL A 333 9.77 18.87 24.05
N VAL A 334 11.08 18.89 24.23
CA VAL A 334 12.06 19.72 23.50
C VAL A 334 13.31 18.88 23.26
N SER A 335 14.06 19.16 22.18
CA SER A 335 15.22 18.37 21.75
C SER A 335 14.87 16.90 21.46
N ALA A 336 13.64 16.65 21.03
CA ALA A 336 13.08 15.31 20.83
C ALA A 336 12.18 15.27 19.59
N TRP A 337 11.95 14.05 19.10
CA TRP A 337 11.05 13.80 17.97
C TRP A 337 9.60 13.68 18.45
N VAL A 338 8.69 14.37 17.77
CA VAL A 338 7.25 14.12 17.82
C VAL A 338 6.77 13.52 16.51
N ARG A 339 5.67 12.78 16.56
CA ARG A 339 5.11 12.06 15.42
C ARG A 339 3.62 12.38 15.30
N VAL A 340 3.25 13.09 14.24
CA VAL A 340 1.84 13.39 13.96
C VAL A 340 1.29 12.28 13.08
N ASP A 341 0.20 11.64 13.52
CA ASP A 341 -0.54 10.71 12.66
C ASP A 341 -1.20 11.49 11.52
N VAL A 342 -0.83 11.18 10.29
CA VAL A 342 -1.39 11.80 9.09
C VAL A 342 -1.81 10.73 8.09
N THR A 343 -2.16 9.54 8.59
CA THR A 343 -2.55 8.37 7.80
C THR A 343 -3.67 8.70 6.81
N SER A 344 -4.70 9.45 7.26
CA SER A 344 -5.81 9.91 6.43
C SER A 344 -5.37 10.85 5.30
N ALA A 345 -4.41 11.74 5.56
CA ALA A 345 -3.85 12.63 4.55
C ALA A 345 -3.11 11.86 3.46
N VAL A 346 -2.23 10.96 3.86
CA VAL A 346 -1.44 10.16 2.92
C VAL A 346 -2.34 9.22 2.13
N GLN A 347 -3.32 8.58 2.77
CA GLN A 347 -4.30 7.74 2.07
C GLN A 347 -5.04 8.53 0.99
N ALA A 348 -5.49 9.75 1.28
CA ALA A 348 -6.18 10.57 0.29
C ALA A 348 -5.28 10.95 -0.89
N TRP A 349 -4.00 11.29 -0.63
CA TRP A 349 -3.06 11.66 -1.68
C TRP A 349 -2.74 10.48 -2.61
N VAL A 350 -2.45 9.30 -2.05
CA VAL A 350 -2.17 8.11 -2.87
C VAL A 350 -3.41 7.60 -3.61
N SER A 351 -4.62 7.94 -3.14
CA SER A 351 -5.90 7.69 -3.81
C SER A 351 -6.27 8.75 -4.86
N GLY A 352 -5.39 9.72 -5.15
CA GLY A 352 -5.55 10.68 -6.25
C GLY A 352 -5.88 12.11 -5.84
N THR A 353 -5.97 12.43 -4.55
CA THR A 353 -6.09 13.83 -4.10
C THR A 353 -4.77 14.57 -4.35
N PRO A 354 -4.77 15.82 -4.85
CA PRO A 354 -3.54 16.60 -4.97
C PRO A 354 -2.80 16.74 -3.64
N ASN A 355 -1.48 16.51 -3.65
CA ASN A 355 -0.62 16.69 -2.49
C ASN A 355 -0.01 18.11 -2.49
N TYR A 356 -0.65 19.02 -1.78
CA TYR A 356 -0.09 20.36 -1.49
C TYR A 356 0.60 20.43 -0.12
N GLY A 357 0.77 19.31 0.57
CA GLY A 357 1.38 19.25 1.89
C GLY A 357 0.40 19.52 3.05
N LEU A 358 0.99 19.76 4.22
CA LEU A 358 0.30 19.94 5.49
C LEU A 358 0.57 21.34 6.06
N LEU A 359 -0.47 21.94 6.61
CA LEU A 359 -0.40 23.10 7.48
C LEU A 359 -0.37 22.63 8.94
N LEU A 360 0.66 23.02 9.66
CA LEU A 360 0.86 22.68 11.07
C LEU A 360 0.47 23.87 11.95
N VAL A 361 -0.45 23.64 12.88
CA VAL A 361 -1.06 24.68 13.71
C VAL A 361 -1.02 24.27 15.18
N TYR A 362 -0.66 25.21 16.05
CA TYR A 362 -0.81 25.07 17.50
C TYR A 362 -2.26 25.37 17.88
N THR A 363 -3.05 24.34 18.20
CA THR A 363 -4.52 24.44 18.31
C THR A 363 -5.06 24.54 19.73
N SER A 364 -4.30 24.11 20.73
CA SER A 364 -4.72 24.18 22.14
C SER A 364 -3.54 24.40 23.07
N GLY A 365 -3.79 24.91 24.27
CA GLY A 365 -2.77 25.20 25.28
C GLY A 365 -2.54 26.69 25.53
N SER A 366 -1.74 27.01 26.54
CA SER A 366 -1.37 28.40 26.85
C SER A 366 -0.40 28.99 25.81
N SER A 367 -0.22 30.31 25.85
CA SER A 367 0.67 31.05 24.94
C SER A 367 2.08 30.46 24.93
N ASN A 368 2.49 29.89 23.80
CA ASN A 368 3.84 29.38 23.56
C ASN A 368 4.16 29.41 22.06
N LEU A 369 5.45 29.45 21.75
CA LEU A 369 6.04 29.24 20.42
C LEU A 369 6.82 27.94 20.49
N TYR A 370 6.59 27.05 19.53
CA TYR A 370 7.43 25.86 19.28
C TYR A 370 8.17 26.02 17.96
N GLU A 371 9.43 25.61 17.97
CA GLU A 371 10.31 25.59 16.80
C GLU A 371 10.66 24.15 16.45
N PHE A 372 10.48 23.78 15.19
CA PHE A 372 10.86 22.49 14.64
C PHE A 372 12.01 22.67 13.65
N SER A 373 12.89 21.69 13.53
CA SER A 373 13.93 21.73 12.50
C SER A 373 13.33 21.69 11.09
N SER A 374 13.86 22.52 10.18
CA SER A 374 13.58 22.48 8.73
C SER A 374 14.33 21.30 8.08
N ARG A 375 13.94 20.93 6.86
CA ARG A 375 14.64 20.01 5.94
C ARG A 375 16.08 20.41 5.66
N SER A 376 16.46 21.65 5.92
CA SER A 376 17.84 22.13 5.80
C SER A 376 18.77 21.70 6.95
N VAL A 377 18.22 21.19 8.06
CA VAL A 377 19.01 20.85 9.26
C VAL A 377 19.42 19.37 9.26
N ALA A 378 20.70 19.13 8.92
CA ALA A 378 21.27 17.80 8.82
C ALA A 378 21.08 16.95 10.10
N GLY A 379 20.53 15.73 9.94
CA GLY A 379 20.28 14.77 11.02
C GLY A 379 19.04 15.05 11.87
N LYS A 380 18.29 16.11 11.55
CA LYS A 380 17.03 16.52 12.22
C LYS A 380 15.96 16.91 11.21
N GLU A 381 16.12 16.49 9.96
CA GLU A 381 15.20 16.79 8.87
C GLU A 381 13.83 16.16 9.15
N PRO A 382 12.72 16.90 8.94
CA PRO A 382 11.41 16.29 8.98
C PRO A 382 11.28 15.22 7.90
N ALA A 383 10.52 14.17 8.20
CA ALA A 383 10.29 13.06 7.28
C ALA A 383 8.89 12.49 7.45
N LEU A 384 8.30 12.03 6.35
CA LEU A 384 7.04 11.30 6.38
C LEU A 384 7.35 9.80 6.32
N VAL A 385 7.07 9.07 7.40
CA VAL A 385 7.26 7.61 7.46
C VAL A 385 5.92 6.96 7.17
N VAL A 386 5.86 6.16 6.11
CA VAL A 386 4.62 5.57 5.57
C VAL A 386 4.74 4.07 5.57
N THR A 387 3.77 3.40 6.16
CA THR A 387 3.61 1.95 6.18
C THR A 387 2.40 1.58 5.33
N TYR A 388 2.58 0.74 4.31
CA TYR A 388 1.56 0.44 3.30
C TYR A 388 1.46 -1.05 2.98
N ARG A 389 0.33 -1.42 2.34
CA ARG A 389 0.07 -2.72 1.71
C ARG A 389 -0.25 -2.51 0.23
#